data_AF-A0A838P2H7-F1
#
_entry.id   AF-A0A838P2H7-F1
#
_cell.length_a   1.000
_cell.length_b   1.000
_cell.length_c   1.000
_cell.angle_alpha   90.00
_cell.angle_beta   90.00
_cell.angle_gamma   90.00
#
_symmetry.space_group_name_H-M   'P 1'
#
loop_
_entity.id
_entity.type
_entity.pdbx_description
1 polymer ?
#
loop_
_entity_poly.entity_id
_entity_poly.type
_entity_poly.pdbx_seq_one_letter_code
_entity_poly.pdbx_strand_id
1 'polypeptide(L)'
;MTFADAPVPHQRSRLRAACRSPWMLLVLLIFAAAGGFFLLTRPRLRFANRLAAPVRLVFGDDASRTLAPGETITLSNARGRTVVAEWQMIRPLSADSQPMGEVIRGAVVLRGTRGIVVETADSRAGGTDYFAPLITNASSQPLRVMVNAGLEGAVDCGCAVRSGATRVFIGYYRLFRNSTVLARDSAGGRATFQDLGPQVLRADGTLGLRFEDKDLRNRRTAPVATAPGAALPPARRPG
;
A
#
# COMPACT_ATOMS: atom_id res chain seq x y z
N MET A 1 -105.18 10.67 28.73
CA MET A 1 -104.08 11.17 29.56
C MET A 1 -102.78 10.97 28.81
N THR A 2 -102.10 12.09 28.59
CA THR A 2 -100.90 12.34 27.80
C THR A 2 -99.68 11.63 28.39
N PHE A 3 -98.88 10.95 27.56
CA PHE A 3 -97.45 10.77 27.81
C PHE A 3 -96.72 10.89 26.47
N ALA A 4 -95.83 11.88 26.43
CA ALA A 4 -94.86 12.13 25.39
C ALA A 4 -93.51 11.58 25.88
N ASP A 5 -92.74 10.93 25.00
CA ASP A 5 -91.27 10.76 25.10
C ASP A 5 -90.80 10.17 23.76
N ALA A 6 -90.16 10.93 22.87
CA ALA A 6 -88.77 11.39 22.86
C ALA A 6 -87.97 10.58 21.79
N PRO A 7 -87.58 11.19 20.66
CA PRO A 7 -86.77 10.51 19.64
C PRO A 7 -85.29 10.44 20.05
N VAL A 8 -84.71 9.25 19.91
CA VAL A 8 -83.27 8.96 20.11
C VAL A 8 -82.41 9.71 19.09
N PRO A 9 -81.42 10.53 19.51
CA PRO A 9 -80.55 11.21 18.57
C PRO A 9 -79.54 10.26 17.91
N HIS A 10 -79.51 10.30 16.58
CA HIS A 10 -78.52 9.67 15.72
C HIS A 10 -77.08 10.14 16.04
N GLN A 11 -76.24 9.25 16.56
CA GLN A 11 -74.81 9.48 16.67
C GLN A 11 -74.11 9.08 15.35
N ARG A 12 -74.18 9.97 14.34
CA ARG A 12 -73.35 9.85 13.13
C ARG A 12 -71.92 10.23 13.48
N SER A 13 -71.07 9.23 13.71
CA SER A 13 -69.61 9.37 13.78
C SER A 13 -69.09 9.92 12.44
N ARG A 14 -69.02 11.26 12.36
CA ARG A 14 -68.26 11.95 11.31
C ARG A 14 -66.80 11.59 11.52
N LEU A 15 -66.31 10.60 10.78
CA LEU A 15 -64.90 10.46 10.47
C LEU A 15 -64.48 11.80 9.87
N ARG A 16 -63.88 12.66 10.71
CA ARG A 16 -63.21 13.88 10.28
C ARG A 16 -62.11 13.41 9.35
N ALA A 17 -62.38 13.43 8.05
CA ALA A 17 -61.35 13.38 7.03
C ALA A 17 -60.39 14.50 7.39
N ALA A 18 -59.25 14.14 7.99
CA ALA A 18 -58.19 15.06 8.29
C ALA A 18 -57.82 15.69 6.95
N CYS A 19 -58.25 16.94 6.76
CA CYS A 19 -57.87 17.76 5.63
C CYS A 19 -56.37 18.00 5.80
N ARG A 20 -55.57 17.04 5.32
CA ARG A 20 -54.12 17.11 5.29
C ARG A 20 -53.80 18.28 4.38
N SER A 21 -53.54 19.41 5.02
CA SER A 21 -53.20 20.67 4.36
C SER A 21 -52.10 20.41 3.32
N PRO A 22 -52.34 20.68 2.02
CA PRO A 22 -51.35 20.44 0.97
C PRO A 22 -50.03 21.18 1.21
N TRP A 23 -50.06 22.25 2.01
CA TRP A 23 -48.89 23.00 2.46
C TRP A 23 -47.90 22.18 3.30
N MET A 24 -48.39 21.29 4.18
CA MET A 24 -47.49 20.45 4.98
C MET A 24 -46.70 19.48 4.10
N LEU A 25 -47.30 19.00 3.02
CA LEU A 25 -46.67 18.08 2.07
C LEU A 25 -45.58 18.80 1.25
N LEU A 26 -45.84 20.04 0.82
CA LEU A 26 -44.85 20.88 0.13
C LEU A 26 -43.63 21.18 1.02
N VAL A 27 -43.86 21.58 2.27
CA VAL A 27 -42.79 21.85 3.25
C VAL A 27 -41.95 20.60 3.48
N LEU A 28 -42.59 19.44 3.66
CA LEU A 28 -41.88 18.17 3.82
C LEU A 28 -41.01 17.84 2.60
N LEU A 29 -41.51 18.06 1.38
CA LEU A 29 -40.74 17.84 0.15
C LEU A 29 -39.55 18.79 0.03
N ILE A 30 -39.69 20.06 0.41
CA ILE A 30 -38.59 21.03 0.41
C ILE A 30 -37.51 20.61 1.41
N PHE A 31 -37.89 20.20 2.64
CA PHE A 31 -36.93 19.71 3.62
C PHE A 31 -36.24 18.42 3.17
N ALA A 32 -36.98 17.50 2.54
CA ALA A 32 -36.41 16.30 1.96
C ALA A 32 -35.43 16.62 0.82
N ALA A 33 -35.79 17.54 -0.07
CA ALA A 33 -34.94 17.97 -1.17
C ALA A 33 -33.68 18.70 -0.68
N ALA A 34 -33.81 19.61 0.29
CA ALA A 34 -32.70 20.32 0.90
C ALA A 34 -31.77 19.36 1.65
N GLY A 35 -32.33 18.42 2.43
CA GLY A 35 -31.56 17.39 3.13
C GLY A 35 -30.81 16.46 2.16
N GLY A 36 -31.48 16.02 1.09
CA GLY A 36 -30.88 15.21 0.02
C GLY A 36 -29.75 15.95 -0.69
N PHE A 37 -29.98 17.20 -1.11
CA PHE A 37 -28.95 18.07 -1.68
C PHE A 37 -27.78 18.26 -0.72
N PHE A 38 -28.05 18.35 0.59
CA PHE A 38 -27.01 18.53 1.58
C PHE A 38 -26.13 17.29 1.77
N LEU A 39 -26.69 16.09 1.68
CA LEU A 39 -25.93 14.84 1.77
C LEU A 39 -25.11 14.55 0.50
N LEU A 40 -25.64 14.92 -0.67
CA LEU A 40 -25.00 14.70 -1.97
C LEU A 40 -23.81 15.63 -2.22
N THR A 41 -23.78 16.80 -1.61
CA THR A 41 -22.73 17.81 -1.84
C THR A 41 -21.62 17.80 -0.78
N ARG A 42 -21.55 16.79 0.09
CA ARG A 42 -20.43 16.67 1.05
C ARG A 42 -19.14 16.24 0.34
N PRO A 43 -17.97 16.85 0.65
CA PRO A 43 -16.69 16.37 0.16
C PRO A 43 -16.47 14.92 0.57
N ARG A 44 -16.01 14.10 -0.36
CA ARG A 44 -15.60 12.72 -0.08
C ARG A 44 -14.17 12.48 -0.58
N LEU A 45 -13.36 11.82 0.23
CA LEU A 45 -12.10 11.23 -0.19
C LEU A 45 -12.37 9.77 -0.52
N ARG A 46 -12.07 9.34 -1.74
CA ARG A 46 -11.96 7.92 -2.11
C ARG A 46 -10.48 7.57 -2.13
N PHE A 47 -10.02 6.82 -1.13
CA PHE A 47 -8.63 6.43 -1.00
C PHE A 47 -8.47 4.95 -1.32
N ALA A 48 -7.49 4.59 -2.15
CA ALA A 48 -7.19 3.20 -2.47
C ALA A 48 -5.73 2.83 -2.17
N ASN A 49 -5.51 1.68 -1.54
CA ASN A 49 -4.20 1.11 -1.33
C ASN A 49 -3.80 0.25 -2.54
N ARG A 50 -2.84 0.72 -3.35
CA ARG A 50 -2.26 -0.03 -4.47
C ARG A 50 -0.89 -0.64 -4.17
N LEU A 51 -0.42 -0.51 -2.93
CA LEU A 51 0.80 -1.19 -2.49
C LEU A 51 0.50 -2.68 -2.20
N ALA A 52 1.53 -3.50 -2.31
CA ALA A 52 1.52 -4.90 -1.89
C ALA A 52 1.56 -5.08 -0.36
N ALA A 53 1.60 -3.98 0.39
CA ALA A 53 1.64 -3.95 1.85
C ALA A 53 0.45 -3.19 2.43
N PRO A 54 0.03 -3.50 3.68
CA PRO A 54 -0.97 -2.70 4.37
C PRO A 54 -0.51 -1.26 4.58
N VAL A 55 -1.48 -0.33 4.61
CA VAL A 55 -1.23 1.09 4.83
C VAL A 55 -2.03 1.57 6.04
N ARG A 56 -1.39 2.32 6.93
CA ARG A 56 -2.06 3.08 7.98
C ARG A 56 -2.48 4.43 7.41
N LEU A 57 -3.78 4.73 7.42
CA LEU A 57 -4.40 5.98 6.98
C LEU A 57 -4.93 6.74 8.20
N VAL A 58 -4.59 8.03 8.30
CA VAL A 58 -5.12 8.99 9.27
C VAL A 58 -5.85 10.07 8.48
N PHE A 59 -7.05 10.46 8.90
CA PHE A 59 -7.90 11.42 8.17
C PHE A 59 -8.44 12.49 9.11
N GLY A 60 -7.82 13.66 9.10
CA GLY A 60 -8.12 14.72 10.07
C GLY A 60 -7.88 14.24 11.50
N ASP A 61 -8.90 14.40 12.35
CA ASP A 61 -8.85 14.02 13.77
C ASP A 61 -9.37 12.58 14.02
N ASP A 62 -9.68 11.82 12.95
CA ASP A 62 -10.19 10.45 13.07
C ASP A 62 -9.10 9.47 13.51
N ALA A 63 -9.52 8.38 14.17
CA ALA A 63 -8.63 7.27 14.51
C ALA A 63 -7.98 6.64 13.26
N SER A 64 -6.72 6.21 13.40
CA SER A 64 -5.98 5.57 12.31
C SER A 64 -6.67 4.28 11.85
N ARG A 65 -6.79 4.09 10.55
CA ARG A 65 -7.33 2.88 9.93
C ARG A 65 -6.23 2.15 9.17
N THR A 66 -6.21 0.83 9.25
CA THR A 66 -5.32 0.00 8.44
C THR A 66 -6.09 -0.50 7.22
N LEU A 67 -5.54 -0.26 6.04
CA LEU A 67 -6.09 -0.73 4.77
C LEU A 67 -5.22 -1.85 4.22
N ALA A 68 -5.82 -2.98 3.89
CA ALA A 68 -5.14 -4.11 3.26
C ALA A 68 -4.68 -3.76 1.82
N PRO A 69 -3.75 -4.53 1.22
CA PRO A 69 -3.43 -4.41 -0.20
C PRO A 69 -4.68 -4.49 -1.08
N GLY A 70 -4.85 -3.56 -2.01
CA GLY A 70 -6.01 -3.48 -2.92
C GLY A 70 -7.28 -2.87 -2.31
N GLU A 71 -7.30 -2.61 -0.99
CA GLU A 71 -8.49 -2.08 -0.32
C GLU A 71 -8.77 -0.62 -0.72
N THR A 72 -10.05 -0.27 -0.80
CA THR A 72 -10.52 1.10 -1.06
C THR A 72 -11.51 1.53 0.01
N ILE A 73 -11.33 2.73 0.54
CA ILE A 73 -12.25 3.33 1.51
C ILE A 73 -12.76 4.70 1.03
N THR A 74 -13.98 5.05 1.41
CA THR A 74 -14.53 6.39 1.20
C THR A 74 -14.76 7.08 2.54
N LEU A 75 -14.16 8.26 2.70
CA LEU A 75 -14.23 9.07 3.91
C LEU A 75 -14.95 10.38 3.59
N SER A 76 -15.90 10.79 4.41
CA SER A 76 -16.61 12.06 4.24
C SER A 76 -16.01 13.15 5.13
N ASN A 77 -15.79 14.34 4.59
CA ASN A 77 -15.37 15.50 5.37
C ASN A 77 -16.57 16.41 5.69
N ALA A 78 -16.54 17.07 6.84
CA ALA A 78 -17.43 18.17 7.14
C ALA A 78 -17.14 19.34 6.18
N ARG A 79 -18.21 20.01 5.70
CA ARG A 79 -18.03 21.15 4.81
C ARG A 79 -17.31 22.30 5.50
N GLY A 80 -16.51 23.04 4.73
CA GLY A 80 -15.80 24.23 5.22
C GLY A 80 -14.57 23.93 6.07
N ARG A 81 -14.26 22.67 6.39
CA ARG A 81 -13.02 22.30 7.09
C ARG A 81 -11.95 21.86 6.10
N THR A 82 -10.72 22.33 6.33
CA THR A 82 -9.54 21.76 5.70
C THR A 82 -9.15 20.51 6.47
N VAL A 83 -9.02 19.38 5.78
CA VAL A 83 -8.62 18.10 6.37
C VAL A 83 -7.40 17.56 5.65
N VAL A 84 -6.45 17.03 6.41
CA VAL A 84 -5.29 16.33 5.86
C VAL A 84 -5.53 14.84 5.99
N ALA A 85 -5.33 14.10 4.90
CA ALA A 85 -5.25 12.64 4.96
C ALA A 85 -3.78 12.25 4.81
N GLU A 86 -3.23 11.61 5.83
CA GLU A 86 -1.86 11.14 5.85
C GLU A 86 -1.86 9.61 5.83
N TRP A 87 -0.92 9.03 5.10
CA TRP A 87 -0.83 7.59 5.03
C TRP A 87 0.63 7.13 5.08
N GLN A 88 0.84 5.96 5.66
CA GLN A 88 2.15 5.33 5.76
C GLN A 88 2.02 3.81 5.58
N MET A 89 2.88 3.24 4.74
CA MET A 89 2.98 1.79 4.58
C MET A 89 3.49 1.13 5.85
N ILE A 90 2.82 0.05 6.26
CA ILE A 90 3.23 -0.79 7.40
C ILE A 90 4.33 -1.74 6.91
N ARG A 91 5.56 -1.48 7.36
CA ARG A 91 6.73 -2.26 6.97
C ARG A 91 6.67 -3.68 7.53
N PRO A 92 7.03 -4.71 6.74
CA PRO A 92 7.14 -6.06 7.25
C PRO A 92 8.32 -6.14 8.22
N LEU A 93 8.23 -7.05 9.19
CA LEU A 93 9.29 -7.27 10.17
C LEU A 93 10.18 -8.44 9.75
N SER A 94 11.48 -8.28 9.97
CA SER A 94 12.46 -9.37 9.90
C SER A 94 12.28 -10.34 11.07
N ALA A 95 13.05 -11.43 11.08
CA ALA A 95 13.05 -12.39 12.18
C ALA A 95 13.43 -11.75 13.52
N ASP A 96 14.28 -10.72 13.49
CA ASP A 96 14.75 -9.99 14.68
C ASP A 96 13.83 -8.79 15.02
N SER A 97 12.59 -8.80 14.51
CA SER A 97 11.58 -7.74 14.71
C SER A 97 12.01 -6.35 14.20
N GLN A 98 13.03 -6.27 13.36
CA GLN A 98 13.44 -5.02 12.71
C GLN A 98 12.60 -4.77 11.45
N PRO A 99 12.12 -3.55 11.20
CA PRO A 99 11.33 -3.25 10.01
C PRO A 99 12.21 -3.30 8.75
N MET A 100 11.73 -4.01 7.72
CA MET A 100 12.42 -4.17 6.44
C MET A 100 11.92 -3.14 5.41
N GLY A 101 12.82 -2.73 4.51
CA GLY A 101 12.53 -1.73 3.48
C GLY A 101 12.45 -0.29 3.98
N GLU A 102 12.24 0.60 3.02
CA GLU A 102 12.14 2.04 3.22
C GLU A 102 10.74 2.46 3.68
N VAL A 103 10.68 3.62 4.34
CA VAL A 103 9.42 4.23 4.73
C VAL A 103 8.78 4.88 3.50
N ILE A 104 7.61 4.38 3.11
CA ILE A 104 6.75 5.01 2.10
C ILE A 104 5.58 5.68 2.82
N ARG A 105 5.40 6.96 2.57
CA ARG A 105 4.31 7.78 3.13
C ARG A 105 3.89 8.86 2.16
N GLY A 106 2.69 9.38 2.35
CA GLY A 106 2.17 10.51 1.61
C GLY A 106 1.12 11.26 2.41
N ALA A 107 0.77 12.45 1.93
CA ALA A 107 -0.27 13.28 2.50
C ALA A 107 -1.04 14.01 1.39
N VAL A 108 -2.35 14.17 1.58
CA VAL A 108 -3.21 14.97 0.72
C VAL A 108 -3.98 15.96 1.58
N VAL A 109 -4.07 17.21 1.09
CA VAL A 109 -4.83 18.28 1.77
C VAL A 109 -6.14 18.50 1.04
N LEU A 110 -7.26 18.24 1.72
CA LEU A 110 -8.61 18.45 1.22
C LEU A 110 -9.12 19.83 1.69
N ARG A 111 -9.14 20.80 0.78
CA ARG A 111 -9.57 22.19 1.07
C ARG A 111 -11.01 22.44 0.63
N GLY A 112 -11.99 22.15 1.48
CA GLY A 112 -13.40 22.54 1.25
C GLY A 112 -13.96 22.15 -0.13
N THR A 113 -13.36 21.18 -0.79
CA THR A 113 -13.65 20.82 -2.18
C THR A 113 -15.03 20.21 -2.28
N ARG A 114 -15.80 20.60 -3.30
CA ARG A 114 -17.06 19.90 -3.62
C ARG A 114 -16.71 18.64 -4.41
N GLY A 115 -17.42 17.55 -4.16
CA GLY A 115 -17.28 16.31 -4.93
C GLY A 115 -16.35 15.27 -4.30
N ILE A 116 -15.86 14.37 -5.16
CA ILE A 116 -15.03 13.22 -4.77
C ILE A 116 -13.59 13.50 -5.18
N VAL A 117 -12.69 13.53 -4.19
CA VAL A 117 -11.24 13.51 -4.40
C VAL A 117 -10.78 12.06 -4.40
N VAL A 118 -10.01 11.66 -5.41
CA VAL A 118 -9.50 10.29 -5.54
C VAL A 118 -8.01 10.32 -5.27
N GLU A 119 -7.56 9.51 -4.32
CA GLU A 119 -6.15 9.42 -3.93
C GLU A 119 -5.73 7.97 -3.78
N THR A 120 -4.44 7.72 -3.98
CA THR A 120 -3.88 6.38 -3.93
C THR A 120 -2.57 6.35 -3.13
N ALA A 121 -2.40 5.32 -2.30
CA ALA A 121 -1.07 4.90 -1.89
C ALA A 121 -0.54 3.97 -2.96
N ASP A 122 0.56 4.34 -3.62
CA ASP A 122 1.21 3.54 -4.64
C ASP A 122 2.73 3.61 -4.52
N SER A 123 3.43 2.87 -5.40
CA SER A 123 4.88 2.74 -5.38
C SER A 123 5.62 3.98 -5.91
N ARG A 124 4.91 5.07 -6.24
CA ARG A 124 5.48 6.36 -6.69
C ARG A 124 5.13 7.45 -5.68
N ALA A 125 5.79 7.42 -4.52
CA ALA A 125 5.52 8.37 -3.45
C ALA A 125 6.58 9.50 -3.42
N GLY A 126 6.12 10.75 -3.37
CA GLY A 126 7.00 11.91 -3.18
C GLY A 126 8.04 12.09 -4.28
N GLY A 127 7.70 11.77 -5.53
CA GLY A 127 8.60 11.87 -6.69
C GLY A 127 9.69 10.80 -6.74
N THR A 128 9.65 9.79 -5.87
CA THR A 128 10.56 8.64 -5.87
C THR A 128 9.79 7.39 -6.28
N ASP A 129 10.35 6.62 -7.22
CA ASP A 129 9.83 5.30 -7.58
C ASP A 129 10.41 4.24 -6.63
N TYR A 130 9.55 3.29 -6.22
CA TYR A 130 9.92 2.17 -5.37
C TYR A 130 9.54 0.83 -6.02
N PHE A 131 10.22 -0.23 -5.62
CA PHE A 131 9.87 -1.60 -5.98
C PHE A 131 9.90 -2.54 -4.77
N ALA A 132 9.14 -3.61 -4.86
CA ALA A 132 8.92 -4.61 -3.84
C ALA A 132 9.35 -6.00 -4.35
N PRO A 133 10.57 -6.45 -4.01
CA PRO A 133 11.00 -7.81 -4.31
C PRO A 133 10.12 -8.83 -3.58
N LEU A 134 9.63 -9.81 -4.32
CA LEU A 134 8.92 -10.98 -3.81
C LEU A 134 9.81 -12.19 -3.98
N ILE A 135 10.48 -12.58 -2.90
CA ILE A 135 11.55 -13.57 -2.93
C ILE A 135 10.97 -14.98 -2.83
N THR A 136 11.33 -15.83 -3.79
CA THR A 136 11.09 -17.26 -3.75
C THR A 136 12.43 -17.98 -3.61
N ASN A 137 12.59 -18.71 -2.51
CA ASN A 137 13.78 -19.50 -2.25
C ASN A 137 13.48 -20.97 -2.58
N ALA A 138 13.87 -21.39 -3.77
CA ALA A 138 13.80 -22.78 -4.23
C ALA A 138 15.16 -23.51 -4.10
N SER A 139 16.10 -22.92 -3.35
CA SER A 139 17.36 -23.56 -2.98
C SER A 139 17.23 -24.37 -1.69
N SER A 140 18.21 -25.22 -1.42
CA SER A 140 18.29 -26.04 -0.21
C SER A 140 18.65 -25.27 1.07
N GLN A 141 19.19 -24.05 0.95
CA GLN A 141 19.70 -23.26 2.08
C GLN A 141 18.88 -21.99 2.33
N PRO A 142 18.84 -21.47 3.56
CA PRO A 142 18.32 -20.12 3.82
C PRO A 142 19.13 -19.05 3.09
N LEU A 143 18.44 -18.02 2.58
CA LEU A 143 19.07 -16.92 1.86
C LEU A 143 19.04 -15.61 2.67
N ARG A 144 20.19 -14.92 2.71
CA ARG A 144 20.31 -13.52 3.11
C ARG A 144 20.21 -12.65 1.86
N VAL A 145 19.43 -11.57 1.91
CA VAL A 145 19.13 -10.74 0.73
C VAL A 145 19.65 -9.31 0.92
N MET A 146 20.28 -8.79 -0.12
CA MET A 146 20.70 -7.39 -0.23
C MET A 146 20.07 -6.79 -1.47
N VAL A 147 19.34 -5.69 -1.28
CA VAL A 147 18.66 -4.96 -2.35
C VAL A 147 19.55 -3.81 -2.82
N ASN A 148 19.53 -3.53 -4.11
CA ASN A 148 20.39 -2.54 -4.78
C ASN A 148 21.88 -2.74 -4.48
N ALA A 149 22.32 -4.00 -4.33
CA ALA A 149 23.70 -4.36 -4.08
C ALA A 149 24.65 -3.72 -5.12
N GLY A 150 25.64 -2.96 -4.63
CA GLY A 150 26.61 -2.25 -5.45
C GLY A 150 26.17 -0.86 -5.91
N LEU A 151 25.03 -0.36 -5.45
CA LEU A 151 24.53 0.99 -5.72
C LEU A 151 24.51 1.83 -4.44
N GLU A 152 24.31 3.15 -4.57
CA GLU A 152 24.18 4.07 -3.42
C GLU A 152 22.99 3.69 -2.50
N GLY A 153 21.92 3.14 -3.08
CA GLY A 153 20.75 2.65 -2.33
C GLY A 153 20.88 1.22 -1.81
N ALA A 154 22.09 0.67 -1.67
CA ALA A 154 22.30 -0.70 -1.21
C ALA A 154 21.83 -0.89 0.24
N VAL A 155 20.95 -1.86 0.47
CA VAL A 155 20.40 -2.17 1.79
C VAL A 155 20.43 -3.67 2.02
N ASP A 156 21.02 -4.10 3.14
CA ASP A 156 20.81 -5.45 3.67
C ASP A 156 19.40 -5.50 4.29
N CYS A 157 18.55 -6.40 3.82
CA CYS A 157 17.18 -6.49 4.35
C CYS A 157 17.14 -6.93 5.82
N GLY A 158 18.24 -7.47 6.37
CA GLY A 158 18.26 -8.13 7.68
C GLY A 158 17.44 -9.42 7.72
N CYS A 159 16.98 -9.88 6.55
CA CYS A 159 16.03 -10.97 6.41
C CYS A 159 16.74 -12.30 6.10
N ALA A 160 16.14 -13.40 6.57
CA ALA A 160 16.54 -14.76 6.24
C ALA A 160 15.36 -15.46 5.57
N VAL A 161 15.42 -15.62 4.26
CA VAL A 161 14.37 -16.28 3.49
C VAL A 161 14.61 -17.78 3.56
N ARG A 162 13.74 -18.50 4.29
CA ARG A 162 13.85 -19.96 4.49
C ARG A 162 13.78 -20.72 3.16
N SER A 163 14.42 -21.89 3.12
CA SER A 163 14.25 -22.82 1.99
C SER A 163 12.77 -23.18 1.82
N GLY A 164 12.30 -23.23 0.56
CA GLY A 164 10.91 -23.50 0.20
C GLY A 164 9.96 -22.31 0.35
N ALA A 165 10.41 -21.18 0.88
CA ALA A 165 9.56 -20.00 1.01
C ALA A 165 9.21 -19.40 -0.36
N THR A 166 7.95 -19.01 -0.55
CA THR A 166 7.43 -18.49 -1.83
C THR A 166 6.95 -17.05 -1.68
N ARG A 167 7.29 -16.20 -2.65
CA ARG A 167 6.84 -14.80 -2.78
C ARG A 167 6.92 -13.99 -1.46
N VAL A 168 7.99 -14.17 -0.68
CA VAL A 168 8.22 -13.44 0.56
C VAL A 168 8.40 -11.96 0.26
N PHE A 169 7.49 -11.14 0.78
CA PHE A 169 7.55 -9.69 0.69
C PHE A 169 8.55 -9.14 1.72
N ILE A 170 9.61 -8.49 1.24
CA ILE A 170 10.71 -7.98 2.08
C ILE A 170 10.72 -6.45 2.21
N GLY A 171 9.59 -5.80 1.92
CA GLY A 171 9.45 -4.34 1.95
C GLY A 171 9.65 -3.69 0.57
N TYR A 172 9.53 -2.36 0.54
CA TYR A 172 9.81 -1.56 -0.65
C TYR A 172 11.17 -0.88 -0.55
N TYR A 173 11.83 -0.70 -1.69
CA TYR A 173 13.15 -0.10 -1.83
C TYR A 173 13.15 0.84 -3.02
N ARG A 174 14.02 1.86 -3.03
CA ARG A 174 14.20 2.76 -4.17
C ARG A 174 14.46 1.99 -5.46
N LEU A 175 13.71 2.35 -6.49
CA LEU A 175 13.85 1.79 -7.82
C LEU A 175 14.84 2.61 -8.66
N PHE A 176 15.87 1.94 -9.14
CA PHE A 176 16.80 2.44 -10.14
C PHE A 176 16.63 1.65 -11.44
N ARG A 177 17.03 2.24 -12.56
CA ARG A 177 17.05 1.52 -13.85
C ARG A 177 17.90 0.24 -13.77
N ASN A 178 19.03 0.32 -13.08
CA ASN A 178 19.98 -0.75 -12.82
C ASN A 178 19.80 -1.39 -11.43
N SER A 179 18.62 -1.31 -10.82
CA SER A 179 18.35 -1.96 -9.53
C SER A 179 18.75 -3.43 -9.55
N THR A 180 19.31 -3.89 -8.43
CA THR A 180 19.82 -5.26 -8.28
C THR A 180 19.23 -5.92 -7.04
N VAL A 181 19.20 -7.25 -7.01
CA VAL A 181 18.93 -8.02 -5.80
C VAL A 181 19.92 -9.17 -5.73
N LEU A 182 20.71 -9.20 -4.67
CA LEU A 182 21.72 -10.21 -4.38
C LEU A 182 21.22 -11.12 -3.27
N ALA A 183 21.20 -12.43 -3.51
CA ALA A 183 21.01 -13.45 -2.49
C ALA A 183 22.34 -14.14 -2.17
N ARG A 184 22.53 -14.52 -0.90
CA ARG A 184 23.67 -15.31 -0.43
C ARG A 184 23.18 -16.43 0.48
N ASP A 185 23.76 -17.61 0.33
CA ASP A 185 23.56 -18.72 1.26
C ASP A 185 24.66 -18.76 2.34
N SER A 186 24.54 -19.71 3.27
CA SER A 186 25.53 -19.97 4.33
C SER A 186 26.81 -20.67 3.82
N ALA A 187 26.76 -21.36 2.68
CA ALA A 187 27.89 -22.05 2.06
C ALA A 187 28.82 -21.11 1.27
N GLY A 188 28.42 -19.86 1.08
CA GLY A 188 29.15 -18.83 0.34
C GLY A 188 28.71 -18.68 -1.12
N GLY A 189 27.65 -19.37 -1.53
CA GLY A 189 26.99 -19.26 -2.83
C GLY A 189 26.28 -17.92 -2.97
N ARG A 190 26.30 -17.36 -4.18
CA ARG A 190 25.75 -16.03 -4.48
C ARG A 190 25.01 -16.04 -5.80
N ALA A 191 23.85 -15.40 -5.83
CA ALA A 191 23.05 -15.18 -7.03
C ALA A 191 22.60 -13.72 -7.08
N THR A 192 22.71 -13.07 -8.24
CA THR A 192 22.36 -11.64 -8.38
C THR A 192 21.45 -11.45 -9.59
N PHE A 193 20.28 -10.85 -9.36
CA PHE A 193 19.48 -10.25 -10.42
C PHE A 193 19.89 -8.79 -10.61
N GLN A 194 19.99 -8.35 -11.87
CA GLN A 194 20.42 -7.01 -12.24
C GLN A 194 19.45 -6.41 -13.27
N ASP A 195 19.56 -5.10 -13.48
CA ASP A 195 18.74 -4.36 -14.45
C ASP A 195 17.23 -4.60 -14.27
N LEU A 196 16.80 -4.56 -13.00
CA LEU A 196 15.44 -4.91 -12.62
C LEU A 196 14.42 -3.83 -12.97
N GLY A 197 14.86 -2.58 -13.21
CA GLY A 197 14.01 -1.42 -13.45
C GLY A 197 12.85 -1.68 -14.44
N PRO A 198 13.14 -2.16 -15.68
CA PRO A 198 12.12 -2.44 -16.68
C PRO A 198 11.17 -3.60 -16.35
N GLN A 199 11.52 -4.47 -15.40
CA GLN A 199 10.78 -5.69 -15.07
C GLN A 199 9.75 -5.47 -13.95
N VAL A 200 9.82 -4.34 -13.24
CA VAL A 200 8.92 -4.03 -12.12
C VAL A 200 7.51 -3.78 -12.63
N LEU A 201 6.52 -4.43 -12.00
CA LEU A 201 5.11 -4.22 -12.32
C LEU A 201 4.69 -2.79 -11.94
N ARG A 202 4.20 -2.03 -12.92
CA ARG A 202 3.80 -0.63 -12.70
C ARG A 202 2.60 -0.44 -11.78
N ALA A 203 1.80 -1.49 -11.59
CA ALA A 203 0.55 -1.44 -10.83
C ALA A 203 0.79 -1.26 -9.33
N ASP A 204 1.73 -2.02 -8.76
CA ASP A 204 2.01 -2.07 -7.33
C ASP A 204 3.52 -2.02 -7.00
N GLY A 205 4.39 -1.95 -8.01
CA GLY A 205 5.83 -1.96 -7.83
C GLY A 205 6.40 -3.34 -7.53
N THR A 206 5.66 -4.43 -7.66
CA THR A 206 6.18 -5.77 -7.30
C THR A 206 7.03 -6.40 -8.39
N LEU A 207 7.96 -7.27 -7.97
CA LEU A 207 8.79 -8.08 -8.85
C LEU A 207 9.06 -9.45 -8.21
N GLY A 208 8.67 -10.53 -8.89
CA GLY A 208 8.96 -11.88 -8.43
C GLY A 208 10.39 -12.29 -8.76
N LEU A 209 11.15 -12.73 -7.75
CA LEU A 209 12.52 -13.22 -7.91
C LEU A 209 12.62 -14.63 -7.36
N ARG A 210 13.16 -15.56 -8.15
CA ARG A 210 13.31 -16.97 -7.77
C ARG A 210 14.79 -17.33 -7.76
N PHE A 211 15.24 -17.90 -6.65
CA PHE A 211 16.61 -18.36 -6.45
C PHE A 211 16.63 -19.88 -6.31
N GLU A 212 17.47 -20.55 -7.10
CA GLU A 212 17.67 -22.00 -7.06
C GLU A 212 19.14 -22.34 -6.76
N ASP A 213 19.43 -23.56 -6.32
CA ASP A 213 20.81 -23.98 -6.00
C ASP A 213 21.76 -23.78 -7.19
N LYS A 214 21.29 -24.00 -8.43
CA LYS A 214 22.08 -23.82 -9.66
C LYS A 214 22.50 -22.36 -9.92
N ASP A 215 21.78 -21.40 -9.35
CA ASP A 215 22.06 -19.96 -9.54
C ASP A 215 23.11 -19.46 -8.54
N LEU A 216 23.29 -20.17 -7.41
CA LEU A 216 24.18 -19.83 -6.32
C LEU A 216 25.62 -20.23 -6.66
N ARG A 217 26.33 -19.33 -7.35
CA ARG A 217 27.72 -19.55 -7.74
C ARG A 217 28.65 -19.40 -6.54
N ASN A 218 29.43 -20.44 -6.26
CA ASN A 218 30.52 -20.37 -5.27
C ASN A 218 31.74 -19.66 -5.88
N ARG A 219 32.25 -18.62 -5.20
CA ARG A 219 33.53 -18.00 -5.59
C ARG A 219 34.71 -18.98 -5.50
N ARG A 220 34.62 -20.05 -4.69
CA ARG A 220 35.70 -21.03 -4.50
C ARG A 220 35.95 -21.92 -5.72
N THR A 221 35.04 -21.97 -6.68
CA THR A 221 35.20 -22.79 -7.89
C THR A 221 35.79 -22.02 -9.06
N ALA A 222 36.13 -20.73 -8.89
CA ALA A 222 37.00 -20.06 -9.84
C ALA A 222 38.43 -20.58 -9.59
N PRO A 223 39.07 -21.28 -10.55
CA PRO A 223 40.48 -21.64 -10.38
C PRO A 223 41.26 -20.35 -10.17
N VAL A 224 42.06 -20.32 -9.10
CA VAL A 224 43.13 -19.33 -8.96
C VAL A 224 43.97 -19.48 -10.21
N ALA A 225 43.90 -18.49 -11.11
CA ALA A 225 44.83 -18.41 -12.21
C ALA A 225 46.22 -18.20 -11.59
N THR A 226 46.98 -19.28 -11.45
CA THR A 226 48.41 -19.21 -11.18
C THR A 226 49.01 -18.38 -12.30
N ALA A 227 49.51 -17.20 -11.96
CA ALA A 227 50.23 -16.36 -12.90
C ALA A 227 51.38 -17.19 -13.52
N PRO A 228 51.49 -17.28 -14.84
CA PRO A 228 52.65 -17.91 -15.47
C PRO A 228 53.88 -17.08 -15.12
N GLY A 229 54.87 -17.77 -14.55
CA GLY A 229 56.26 -17.38 -14.32
C GLY A 229 56.61 -15.91 -14.54
N ALA A 230 56.71 -15.15 -13.45
CA ALA A 230 57.64 -14.03 -13.41
C ALA A 230 59.05 -14.61 -13.57
N ALA A 231 59.57 -14.55 -14.79
CA ALA A 231 60.97 -14.82 -15.07
C ALA A 231 61.83 -13.89 -14.21
N LEU A 232 62.72 -14.46 -13.40
CA LEU A 232 63.78 -13.71 -12.74
C LEU A 232 64.62 -12.98 -13.81
N PRO A 233 64.86 -11.66 -13.70
CA PRO A 233 65.86 -11.01 -14.52
C PRO A 233 67.27 -11.45 -14.08
N PRO A 234 68.14 -11.95 -14.98
CA PRO A 234 69.55 -12.16 -14.64
C PRO A 234 70.29 -10.83 -14.45
N ALA A 235 71.18 -10.85 -13.48
CA ALA A 235 71.93 -9.74 -12.88
C ALA A 235 72.64 -8.80 -13.87
N ARG A 236 72.57 -7.48 -13.60
CA ARG A 236 73.50 -6.49 -14.14
C ARG A 236 74.92 -6.80 -13.64
N ARG A 237 75.87 -6.98 -14.55
CA ARG A 237 77.31 -6.88 -14.24
C ARG A 237 77.71 -5.41 -14.12
N PRO A 238 78.57 -5.03 -13.14
CA PRO A 238 79.18 -3.71 -13.10
C PRO A 238 80.32 -3.64 -14.13
N GLY A 239 80.35 -2.55 -14.89
CA GLY A 239 81.40 -2.15 -15.82
C GLY A 239 81.23 -0.67 -16.13
#